data_AF-A0AAR2JUB0-F1
#
_entry.id   AF-A0AAR2JUB0-F1
#
_cell.length_a   1.000
_cell.length_b   1.000
_cell.length_c   1.000
_cell.angle_alpha   90.00
_cell.angle_beta   90.00
_cell.angle_gamma   90.00
#
_symmetry.space_group_name_H-M   'P 1'
#
loop_
_entity.id
_entity.type
_entity.pdbx_description
1 polymer ?
#
loop_
_entity_poly.entity_id
_entity_poly.type
_entity_poly.pdbx_seq_one_letter_code
_entity_poly.pdbx_strand_id
1 'polypeptide(L)'
;MKAFYQLCILIGLVIKTHSGPVPPSIGEEEEDLAKNYLKKLYNMKDSTKSFGRMVSEMSEKLREMQEFFGLEVTGTLDAETLEVMKKPRCGVPDVAAYAVVPGNLKWKTNQLTYRIENYTPDMSQDEVDSSIKRAFKVWADVTPLRFTRIYSGVADIMISFVVRDHGDGYPFDGPHGFLAHAFFPGPGIGGDAHFDDDESFTFSSSNGYNLFLVAAHEFGHALGLEHSGDPGALMYPSYSFRDVKTFVLPQDDVNGIQAIYGRNTEVPVDPEEPKPTAPVTPNACDPKLVLDAVTLLRGEMIFFKNSLFWRNQPLSYQSEQHLIKSFWPEAPENIDAAYESPSDDLVYFIKGQKVWAFYGYDIAKGYPKTLSSMGLPPKVKKISAALYDQESGKTLFFVNDRYYSYDGTTKKMDEGYPKRVEDDFPGMTGKVTAAFQYRGFTYLYSGPRMFEFGYGRLLRVLSNNYFLPC
;
A
#
# COMPACT_ATOMS: atom_id res chain seq x y z
N MET A 1 44.62 -46.58 -54.22
CA MET A 1 45.57 -45.48 -53.92
C MET A 1 45.12 -44.78 -52.65
N LYS A 2 46.06 -44.53 -51.75
CA LYS A 2 45.92 -43.85 -50.44
C LYS A 2 45.36 -42.43 -50.63
N ALA A 3 44.31 -42.09 -49.88
CA ALA A 3 44.26 -41.10 -48.77
C ALA A 3 44.53 -39.64 -49.17
N PHE A 4 43.61 -38.72 -48.84
CA PHE A 4 43.85 -37.64 -47.87
C PHE A 4 42.55 -36.91 -47.49
N TYR A 5 42.47 -36.57 -46.21
CA TYR A 5 41.38 -35.97 -45.45
C TYR A 5 41.10 -34.52 -45.82
N GLN A 6 39.83 -34.10 -45.75
CA GLN A 6 39.46 -32.81 -45.17
C GLN A 6 38.14 -32.93 -44.40
N LEU A 7 38.27 -32.88 -43.07
CA LEU A 7 37.18 -32.83 -42.11
C LEU A 7 36.90 -31.35 -41.81
N CYS A 8 35.86 -30.78 -42.41
CA CYS A 8 35.36 -29.46 -42.01
C CYS A 8 34.39 -29.62 -40.85
N ILE A 9 34.86 -29.43 -39.62
CA ILE A 9 33.99 -29.32 -38.44
C ILE A 9 33.43 -27.90 -38.42
N LEU A 10 32.15 -27.75 -38.77
CA LEU A 10 31.36 -26.55 -38.49
C LEU A 10 31.01 -26.55 -36.99
N ILE A 11 31.77 -25.78 -36.21
CA ILE A 11 31.37 -25.43 -34.84
C ILE A 11 30.28 -24.36 -34.96
N GLY A 12 29.02 -24.78 -34.85
CA GLY A 12 27.91 -23.86 -34.68
C GLY A 12 27.96 -23.22 -33.29
N LEU A 13 28.41 -21.97 -33.22
CA LEU A 13 28.25 -21.13 -32.03
C LEU A 13 26.75 -20.80 -31.90
N VAL A 14 25.99 -21.58 -31.11
CA VAL A 14 24.64 -21.17 -30.69
C VAL A 14 24.82 -20.14 -29.59
N ILE A 15 24.92 -18.87 -29.98
CA ILE A 15 24.74 -17.76 -29.04
C ILE A 15 23.27 -17.81 -28.63
N LYS A 16 22.97 -18.35 -27.45
CA LYS A 16 21.71 -18.06 -26.77
C LYS A 16 21.75 -16.57 -26.45
N THR A 17 21.22 -15.76 -27.35
CA THR A 17 20.90 -14.37 -27.05
C THR A 17 19.76 -14.40 -26.05
N HIS A 18 20.06 -14.16 -24.77
CA HIS A 18 19.03 -13.76 -23.82
C HIS A 18 18.61 -12.35 -24.20
N SER A 19 17.64 -12.26 -25.10
CA SER A 19 16.87 -11.03 -25.27
C SER A 19 16.08 -10.85 -23.98
N GLY A 20 16.58 -10.01 -23.08
CA GLY A 20 15.76 -9.50 -21.99
C GLY A 20 14.55 -8.76 -22.59
N PRO A 21 13.39 -8.73 -21.92
CA PRO A 21 12.29 -7.90 -22.36
C PRO A 21 12.79 -6.45 -22.49
N VAL A 22 12.60 -5.85 -23.66
CA VAL A 22 12.73 -4.40 -23.81
C VAL A 22 11.60 -3.80 -22.96
N PRO A 23 11.90 -2.93 -21.98
CA PRO A 23 10.85 -2.23 -21.26
C PRO A 23 9.91 -1.57 -22.27
N PRO A 24 8.58 -1.62 -22.08
CA PRO A 24 7.67 -0.89 -22.95
C PRO A 24 8.15 0.57 -23.05
N SER A 25 8.23 1.10 -24.27
CA SER A 25 8.57 2.50 -24.46
C SER A 25 7.47 3.34 -23.83
N ILE A 26 7.84 4.12 -22.81
CA ILE A 26 6.94 5.06 -22.15
C ILE A 26 6.39 6.02 -23.20
N GLY A 27 5.07 6.18 -23.23
CA GLY A 27 4.39 7.03 -24.21
C GLY A 27 4.56 8.52 -23.89
N GLU A 28 4.34 9.38 -24.89
CA GLU A 28 4.36 10.85 -24.68
C GLU A 28 3.37 11.29 -23.59
N GLU A 29 2.19 10.66 -23.50
CA GLU A 29 1.18 10.93 -22.48
C GLU A 29 1.69 10.67 -21.05
N GLU A 30 2.47 9.60 -20.86
CA GLU A 30 3.03 9.22 -19.56
C GLU A 30 4.16 10.16 -19.14
N GLU A 31 4.95 10.64 -20.10
CA GLU A 31 5.98 11.65 -19.85
C GLU A 31 5.35 13.00 -19.45
N ASP A 32 4.26 13.39 -20.11
CA ASP A 32 3.53 14.62 -19.78
C ASP A 32 2.83 14.53 -18.41
N LEU A 33 2.26 13.37 -18.07
CA LEU A 33 1.74 13.10 -16.73
C LEU A 33 2.84 13.30 -15.68
N ALA A 34 4.00 12.67 -15.88
CA ALA A 34 5.12 12.78 -14.94
C ALA A 34 5.64 14.23 -14.81
N LYS A 35 5.76 14.96 -15.92
CA LYS A 35 6.15 16.38 -15.88
C LYS A 35 5.15 17.22 -15.08
N ASN A 36 3.86 17.04 -15.34
CA ASN A 36 2.82 17.80 -14.63
C ASN A 36 2.82 17.46 -13.13
N TYR A 37 2.97 16.17 -12.78
CA TYR A 37 3.11 15.71 -11.41
C TYR A 37 4.27 16.40 -10.69
N LEU A 38 5.47 16.37 -11.28
CA LEU A 38 6.68 16.95 -10.67
C LEU A 38 6.63 18.48 -10.60
N LYS A 39 6.00 19.16 -11.56
CA LYS A 39 5.78 20.62 -11.48
C LYS A 39 4.89 20.99 -10.31
N LYS A 40 3.76 20.31 -10.17
CA LYS A 40 2.76 20.62 -9.15
C LYS A 40 3.22 20.24 -7.75
N LEU A 41 3.85 19.07 -7.60
CA LEU A 41 4.07 18.44 -6.28
C LEU A 41 5.53 18.48 -5.81
N TYR A 42 6.47 18.71 -6.74
CA TYR A 42 7.91 18.72 -6.47
C TYR A 42 8.59 20.02 -6.93
N ASN A 43 7.81 21.05 -7.29
CA ASN A 43 8.30 22.36 -7.71
C ASN A 43 9.34 22.29 -8.84
N MET A 44 9.14 21.35 -9.78
CA MET A 44 9.94 21.28 -11.00
C MET A 44 9.69 22.51 -11.86
N LYS A 45 10.73 23.19 -12.31
CA LYS A 45 10.62 24.37 -13.18
C LYS A 45 10.58 23.96 -14.66
N ASP A 46 10.03 24.84 -15.49
CA ASP A 46 10.12 24.68 -16.94
C ASP A 46 11.57 24.88 -17.39
N SER A 47 12.14 23.86 -18.02
CA SER A 47 13.53 23.89 -18.45
C SER A 47 13.80 25.06 -19.42
N THR A 48 14.56 26.06 -18.98
CA THR A 48 15.21 27.00 -19.91
C THR A 48 16.39 26.26 -20.54
N LYS A 49 16.36 26.06 -21.87
CA LYS A 49 17.39 25.39 -22.69
C LYS A 49 18.79 25.40 -22.04
N SER A 50 19.21 24.30 -21.42
CA SER A 50 20.57 24.13 -20.93
C SER A 50 21.42 23.43 -22.00
N PHE A 51 22.35 24.18 -22.57
CA PHE A 51 23.49 23.65 -23.33
C PHE A 51 24.57 23.24 -22.33
N GLY A 52 24.77 21.92 -22.12
CA GLY A 52 25.91 21.38 -21.37
C GLY A 52 25.50 20.31 -20.36
N ARG A 53 25.98 19.08 -20.54
CA ARG A 53 25.62 17.84 -19.82
C ARG A 53 25.72 17.92 -18.27
N MET A 54 24.69 17.45 -17.55
CA MET A 54 24.69 16.30 -16.60
C MET A 54 23.42 16.36 -15.71
N VAL A 55 22.54 15.35 -15.83
CA VAL A 55 21.23 15.17 -15.13
C VAL A 55 20.17 16.26 -15.48
N SER A 56 18.98 15.84 -15.93
CA SER A 56 17.86 16.77 -16.17
C SER A 56 17.18 17.12 -14.84
N GLU A 57 16.61 18.32 -14.72
CA GLU A 57 15.80 18.72 -13.55
C GLU A 57 14.69 17.69 -13.25
N MET A 58 14.09 17.13 -14.29
CA MET A 58 13.15 16.02 -14.17
C MET A 58 13.74 14.80 -13.47
N SER A 59 14.99 14.41 -13.79
CA SER A 59 15.65 13.28 -13.15
C SER A 59 15.95 13.55 -11.67
N GLU A 60 16.29 14.79 -11.30
CA GLU A 60 16.46 15.17 -9.89
C GLU A 60 15.13 15.11 -9.13
N LYS A 61 14.06 15.66 -9.70
CA LYS A 61 12.73 15.63 -9.07
C LYS A 61 12.12 14.23 -9.02
N LEU A 62 12.46 13.37 -9.98
CA LEU A 62 12.14 11.94 -9.91
C LEU A 62 12.86 11.27 -8.73
N ARG A 63 14.13 11.60 -8.46
CA ARG A 63 14.85 11.04 -7.30
C ARG A 63 14.22 11.46 -5.98
N GLU A 64 13.86 12.74 -5.84
CA GLU A 64 13.16 13.25 -4.64
C GLU A 64 11.83 12.53 -4.43
N MET A 65 11.05 12.34 -5.51
CA MET A 65 9.78 11.62 -5.47
C MET A 65 9.96 10.14 -5.13
N GLN A 66 10.90 9.46 -5.79
CA GLN A 66 11.20 8.06 -5.51
C GLN A 66 11.66 7.86 -4.06
N GLU A 67 12.51 8.75 -3.55
CA GLU A 67 12.94 8.72 -2.15
C GLU A 67 11.77 8.92 -1.18
N PHE A 68 10.87 9.88 -1.46
CA PHE A 68 9.69 10.13 -0.63
C PHE A 68 8.77 8.91 -0.55
N PHE A 69 8.52 8.25 -1.69
CA PHE A 69 7.64 7.09 -1.79
C PHE A 69 8.35 5.76 -1.47
N GLY A 70 9.63 5.79 -1.08
CA GLY A 70 10.40 4.60 -0.75
C GLY A 70 10.66 3.64 -1.93
N LEU A 71 10.67 4.17 -3.15
CA LEU A 71 10.99 3.44 -4.39
C LEU A 71 12.50 3.34 -4.62
N GLU A 72 12.92 2.48 -5.55
CA GLU A 72 14.30 2.50 -6.02
C GLU A 72 14.66 3.87 -6.64
N VAL A 73 15.68 4.53 -6.08
CA VAL A 73 16.07 5.90 -6.47
C VAL A 73 16.93 5.89 -7.75
N THR A 74 16.26 5.65 -8.88
CA THR A 74 16.87 5.57 -10.22
C THR A 74 17.01 6.94 -10.88
N GLY A 75 16.12 7.89 -10.57
CA GLY A 75 15.96 9.15 -11.28
C GLY A 75 15.44 8.98 -12.70
N THR A 76 14.87 7.81 -13.02
CA THR A 76 14.25 7.49 -14.31
C THR A 76 12.77 7.26 -14.11
N LEU A 77 11.97 7.67 -15.09
CA LEU A 77 10.55 7.32 -15.11
C LEU A 77 10.48 5.83 -15.48
N ASP A 78 10.29 4.97 -14.50
CA ASP A 78 10.05 3.54 -14.68
C ASP A 78 8.57 3.21 -14.44
N ALA A 79 8.17 1.99 -14.77
CA ALA A 79 6.78 1.57 -14.67
C ALA A 79 6.23 1.72 -13.24
N GLU A 80 7.06 1.44 -12.22
CA GLU A 80 6.66 1.53 -10.82
C GLU A 80 6.46 2.98 -10.36
N THR A 81 7.38 3.87 -10.74
CA THR A 81 7.22 5.31 -10.53
C THR A 81 5.93 5.82 -11.17
N LEU A 82 5.64 5.39 -12.40
CA LEU A 82 4.39 5.72 -13.11
C LEU A 82 3.15 5.20 -12.38
N GLU A 83 3.17 3.97 -11.88
CA GLU A 83 2.04 3.41 -11.12
C GLU A 83 1.76 4.19 -9.84
N VAL A 84 2.80 4.70 -9.16
CA VAL A 84 2.61 5.58 -7.99
C VAL A 84 2.07 6.94 -8.41
N MET A 85 2.60 7.56 -9.47
CA MET A 85 2.13 8.86 -9.95
C MET A 85 0.68 8.85 -10.43
N LYS A 86 0.17 7.72 -10.91
CA LYS A 86 -1.22 7.54 -11.35
C LYS A 86 -2.21 7.36 -10.20
N LYS A 87 -1.75 7.15 -8.96
CA LYS A 87 -2.65 6.92 -7.81
C LYS A 87 -3.37 8.21 -7.42
N PRO A 88 -4.67 8.13 -7.11
CA PRO A 88 -5.40 9.26 -6.53
C PRO A 88 -4.75 9.68 -5.21
N ARG A 89 -4.66 10.98 -4.95
CA ARG A 89 -3.87 11.55 -3.85
C ARG A 89 -4.37 12.93 -3.41
N CYS A 90 -3.82 13.43 -2.32
CA CYS A 90 -3.95 14.84 -1.92
C CYS A 90 -3.18 15.77 -2.89
N GLY A 91 -3.75 16.93 -3.20
CA GLY A 91 -3.16 17.96 -4.07
C GLY A 91 -2.06 18.80 -3.43
N VAL A 92 -1.78 18.64 -2.13
CA VAL A 92 -0.70 19.33 -1.42
C VAL A 92 0.67 18.78 -1.87
N PRO A 93 1.65 19.62 -2.27
CA PRO A 93 3.02 19.20 -2.51
C PRO A 93 3.68 18.37 -1.39
N ASP A 94 4.45 17.35 -1.79
CA ASP A 94 5.15 16.42 -0.87
C ASP A 94 6.41 17.03 -0.26
N VAL A 95 7.06 17.92 -1.03
CA VAL A 95 8.20 18.69 -0.57
C VAL A 95 7.77 20.12 -0.35
N ALA A 96 8.26 20.73 0.72
CA ALA A 96 7.79 21.98 1.32
C ALA A 96 7.77 23.21 0.38
N ALA A 97 6.85 23.23 -0.59
CA ALA A 97 6.61 24.35 -1.48
C ALA A 97 5.73 25.44 -0.82
N TYR A 98 5.05 25.12 0.28
CA TYR A 98 4.20 26.06 1.02
C TYR A 98 4.92 26.81 2.16
N ALA A 99 6.15 26.43 2.50
CA ALA A 99 6.91 27.09 3.55
C ALA A 99 7.60 28.37 3.03
N VAL A 100 6.81 29.38 2.65
CA VAL A 100 7.29 30.77 2.58
C VAL A 100 7.49 31.33 4.01
N VAL A 101 7.07 30.60 5.05
CA VAL A 101 7.30 30.97 6.44
C VAL A 101 8.05 29.84 7.17
N PRO A 102 9.35 30.02 7.47
CA PRO A 102 10.02 29.19 8.46
C PRO A 102 9.36 29.42 9.84
N GLY A 103 8.66 28.42 10.38
CA GLY A 103 8.07 28.51 11.71
C GLY A 103 6.96 27.48 11.96
N ASN A 104 6.69 27.18 13.23
CA ASN A 104 5.63 26.27 13.68
C ASN A 104 4.26 26.64 13.05
N LEU A 105 3.82 25.91 12.03
CA LEU A 105 2.50 26.01 11.41
C LEU A 105 1.46 25.45 12.40
N LYS A 106 1.09 26.27 13.39
CA LYS A 106 0.25 25.88 14.51
C LYS A 106 -0.78 26.97 14.81
N TRP A 107 -2.02 26.57 15.04
CA TRP A 107 -3.05 27.48 15.55
C TRP A 107 -2.71 28.04 16.94
N LYS A 108 -2.98 29.33 17.15
CA LYS A 108 -2.74 30.01 18.44
C LYS A 108 -3.71 29.59 19.54
N THR A 109 -4.81 28.93 19.17
CA THR A 109 -5.87 28.48 20.06
C THR A 109 -6.13 26.99 19.83
N ASN A 110 -6.60 26.29 20.86
CA ASN A 110 -7.10 24.93 20.74
C ASN A 110 -8.61 24.86 20.47
N GLN A 111 -9.30 26.00 20.48
CA GLN A 111 -10.71 26.10 20.15
C GLN A 111 -10.81 26.68 18.73
N LEU A 112 -11.08 25.81 17.77
CA LEU A 112 -11.19 26.15 16.36
C LEU A 112 -12.65 26.07 15.91
N THR A 113 -13.00 26.91 14.96
CA THR A 113 -14.29 26.92 14.30
C THR A 113 -14.16 26.39 12.89
N TYR A 114 -15.20 25.71 12.41
CA TYR A 114 -15.28 25.31 11.00
C TYR A 114 -16.64 25.61 10.40
N ARG A 115 -16.68 25.79 9.07
CA ARG A 115 -17.91 26.02 8.34
C ARG A 115 -17.90 25.27 7.01
N ILE A 116 -19.00 24.57 6.73
CA ILE A 116 -19.27 23.95 5.43
C ILE A 116 -20.01 24.99 4.59
N GLU A 117 -19.41 25.40 3.47
CA GLU A 117 -19.93 26.47 2.61
C GLU A 117 -20.97 25.97 1.61
N ASN A 118 -20.70 24.80 1.03
CA ASN A 118 -21.57 24.08 0.11
C ASN A 118 -21.39 22.57 0.30
N TYR A 119 -22.16 21.77 -0.46
CA TYR A 119 -22.22 20.32 -0.32
C TYR A 119 -22.11 19.67 -1.69
N THR A 120 -21.38 18.55 -1.75
CA THR A 120 -21.38 17.66 -2.92
C THR A 120 -22.78 17.09 -3.18
N PRO A 121 -23.19 16.92 -4.45
CA PRO A 121 -24.46 16.28 -4.80
C PRO A 121 -24.46 14.75 -4.60
N ASP A 122 -23.30 14.13 -4.38
CA ASP A 122 -23.16 12.67 -4.28
C ASP A 122 -23.70 12.07 -2.98
N MET A 123 -23.80 12.91 -1.94
CA MET A 123 -24.13 12.50 -0.58
C MET A 123 -25.23 13.41 -0.01
N SER A 124 -26.03 12.88 0.90
CA SER A 124 -26.94 13.74 1.66
C SER A 124 -26.15 14.70 2.56
N GLN A 125 -26.75 15.87 2.88
CA GLN A 125 -26.10 16.84 3.77
C GLN A 125 -25.76 16.22 5.14
N ASP A 126 -26.61 15.33 5.66
CA ASP A 126 -26.37 14.63 6.93
C ASP A 126 -25.15 13.69 6.84
N GLU A 127 -24.94 13.02 5.71
CA GLU A 127 -23.77 12.16 5.49
C GLU A 127 -22.49 12.97 5.36
N VAL A 128 -22.53 14.12 4.67
CA VAL A 128 -21.39 15.06 4.61
C VAL A 128 -21.09 15.60 6.00
N ASP A 129 -22.10 16.12 6.71
CA ASP A 129 -21.95 16.66 8.07
C ASP A 129 -21.36 15.62 9.03
N SER A 130 -21.84 14.39 8.96
CA SER A 130 -21.33 13.26 9.75
C SER A 130 -19.88 12.95 9.40
N SER A 131 -19.52 12.93 8.12
CA SER A 131 -18.15 12.67 7.65
C SER A 131 -17.17 13.73 8.15
N ILE A 132 -17.50 15.01 7.96
CA ILE A 132 -16.69 16.15 8.42
C ILE A 132 -16.54 16.15 9.94
N LYS A 133 -17.65 15.95 10.68
CA LYS A 133 -17.61 15.88 12.14
C LYS A 133 -16.73 14.73 12.64
N ARG A 134 -16.82 13.55 12.00
CA ARG A 134 -15.98 12.40 12.33
C ARG A 134 -14.51 12.67 12.03
N ALA A 135 -14.20 13.33 10.90
CA ALA A 135 -12.83 13.68 10.52
C ALA A 135 -12.17 14.61 11.56
N PHE A 136 -12.85 15.66 12.03
CA PHE A 136 -12.34 16.48 13.13
C PHE A 136 -12.18 15.70 14.45
N LYS A 137 -13.10 14.77 14.72
CA LYS A 137 -13.06 13.96 15.93
C LYS A 137 -11.79 13.12 16.03
N VAL A 138 -11.29 12.59 14.90
CA VAL A 138 -10.04 11.82 14.84
C VAL A 138 -8.88 12.58 15.50
N TRP A 139 -8.75 13.87 15.18
CA TRP A 139 -7.70 14.73 15.75
C TRP A 139 -8.01 15.18 17.18
N ALA A 140 -9.27 15.51 17.48
CA ALA A 140 -9.71 15.92 18.82
C ALA A 140 -9.58 14.80 19.86
N ASP A 141 -9.70 13.53 19.46
CA ASP A 141 -9.61 12.39 20.36
C ASP A 141 -8.20 12.22 20.96
N VAL A 142 -7.16 12.66 20.25
CA VAL A 142 -5.76 12.49 20.63
C VAL A 142 -5.07 13.79 21.04
N THR A 143 -5.73 14.94 20.89
CA THR A 143 -5.22 16.27 21.27
C THR A 143 -6.20 17.07 22.14
N PRO A 144 -5.76 18.21 22.72
CA PRO A 144 -6.67 19.17 23.35
C PRO A 144 -7.53 19.99 22.37
N LEU A 145 -7.44 19.77 21.05
CA LEU A 145 -8.18 20.55 20.05
C LEU A 145 -9.69 20.30 20.14
N ARG A 146 -10.48 21.36 20.02
CA ARG A 146 -11.95 21.33 20.01
C ARG A 146 -12.46 22.12 18.83
N PHE A 147 -13.37 21.50 18.08
CA PHE A 147 -13.90 22.03 16.84
C PHE A 147 -15.38 22.37 17.01
N THR A 148 -15.75 23.61 16.71
CA THR A 148 -17.12 24.11 16.79
C THR A 148 -17.61 24.51 15.40
N ARG A 149 -18.68 23.88 14.93
CA ARG A 149 -19.29 24.29 13.67
C ARG A 149 -19.98 25.64 13.84
N ILE A 150 -19.73 26.55 12.90
CA ILE A 150 -20.51 27.78 12.74
C ILE A 150 -21.27 27.74 11.40
N TYR A 151 -22.38 28.46 11.32
CA TYR A 151 -23.29 28.43 10.16
C TYR A 151 -23.32 29.74 9.38
N SER A 152 -22.62 30.77 9.87
CA SER A 152 -22.55 32.09 9.25
C SER A 152 -21.23 32.77 9.62
N GLY A 153 -20.76 33.68 8.78
CA GLY A 153 -19.48 34.37 8.98
C GLY A 153 -18.30 33.53 8.50
N VAL A 154 -17.10 33.94 8.91
CA VAL A 154 -15.82 33.32 8.55
C VAL A 154 -15.36 32.47 9.73
N ALA A 155 -15.03 31.20 9.47
CA ALA A 155 -14.49 30.26 10.44
C ALA A 155 -12.96 30.22 10.36
N ASP A 156 -12.32 29.50 11.28
CA ASP A 156 -10.87 29.20 11.17
C ASP A 156 -10.59 28.21 10.03
N ILE A 157 -11.55 27.34 9.70
CA ILE A 157 -11.46 26.34 8.63
C ILE A 157 -12.74 26.40 7.79
N MET A 158 -12.66 26.92 6.57
CA MET A 158 -13.74 26.87 5.60
C MET A 158 -13.63 25.60 4.76
N ILE A 159 -14.77 24.95 4.51
CA ILE A 159 -14.86 23.67 3.80
C ILE A 159 -15.78 23.86 2.60
N SER A 160 -15.27 23.56 1.41
CA SER A 160 -16.03 23.68 0.17
C SER A 160 -15.75 22.53 -0.79
N PHE A 161 -16.75 22.24 -1.62
CA PHE A 161 -16.69 21.29 -2.74
C PHE A 161 -16.65 22.10 -4.03
N VAL A 162 -15.56 22.01 -4.77
CA VAL A 162 -15.27 22.91 -5.90
C VAL A 162 -14.67 22.10 -7.04
N VAL A 163 -14.63 22.67 -8.24
CA VAL A 163 -14.13 21.97 -9.44
C VAL A 163 -13.05 22.79 -10.13
N ARG A 164 -12.01 22.12 -10.62
CA ARG A 164 -10.94 22.71 -11.45
C ARG A 164 -10.42 24.02 -10.88
N ASP A 165 -10.40 25.11 -11.65
CA ASP A 165 -10.04 26.44 -11.14
C ASP A 165 -11.15 27.00 -10.26
N HIS A 166 -10.81 27.19 -8.99
CA HIS A 166 -11.73 27.63 -7.94
C HIS A 166 -11.20 28.86 -7.18
N GLY A 167 -10.26 29.59 -7.77
CA GLY A 167 -9.91 30.96 -7.35
C GLY A 167 -8.84 31.08 -6.26
N ASP A 168 -8.21 29.99 -5.84
CA ASP A 168 -7.10 29.98 -4.88
C ASP A 168 -5.70 29.81 -5.52
N GLY A 169 -5.66 29.60 -6.84
CA GLY A 169 -4.42 29.41 -7.61
C GLY A 169 -3.95 27.96 -7.74
N TYR A 170 -4.68 27.00 -7.17
CA TYR A 170 -4.35 25.57 -7.17
C TYR A 170 -5.49 24.76 -7.81
N PRO A 171 -5.63 24.79 -9.15
CA PRO A 171 -6.76 24.13 -9.81
C PRO A 171 -6.69 22.60 -9.70
N PHE A 172 -7.84 21.98 -9.45
CA PHE A 172 -8.00 20.52 -9.57
C PHE A 172 -7.94 20.05 -11.03
N ASP A 173 -7.72 18.75 -11.22
CA ASP A 173 -7.50 18.10 -12.52
C ASP A 173 -8.72 17.33 -13.07
N GLY A 174 -9.84 17.33 -12.35
CA GLY A 174 -11.06 16.64 -12.74
C GLY A 174 -11.13 15.24 -12.11
N PRO A 175 -11.86 14.29 -12.71
CA PRO A 175 -12.01 12.97 -12.10
C PRO A 175 -10.68 12.23 -11.97
N HIS A 176 -10.47 11.61 -10.83
CA HIS A 176 -9.23 11.00 -10.39
C HIS A 176 -8.09 12.01 -10.18
N GLY A 177 -6.91 11.54 -9.75
CA GLY A 177 -5.79 12.44 -9.50
C GLY A 177 -5.92 13.13 -8.15
N PHE A 178 -6.21 14.44 -8.13
CA PHE A 178 -6.27 15.21 -6.88
C PHE A 178 -7.66 15.19 -6.26
N LEU A 179 -7.78 14.52 -5.11
CA LEU A 179 -9.07 14.37 -4.43
C LEU A 179 -9.51 15.63 -3.67
N ALA A 180 -8.53 16.33 -3.11
CA ALA A 180 -8.72 17.48 -2.24
C ALA A 180 -7.37 18.16 -2.00
N HIS A 181 -7.41 19.35 -1.42
CA HIS A 181 -6.26 19.98 -0.77
C HIS A 181 -6.71 20.80 0.44
N ALA A 182 -5.75 21.13 1.30
CA ALA A 182 -5.97 22.09 2.37
C ALA A 182 -4.76 22.99 2.59
N PHE A 183 -5.03 24.19 3.09
CA PHE A 183 -4.00 25.16 3.46
C PHE A 183 -3.59 24.97 4.91
N PHE A 184 -2.30 25.17 5.18
CA PHE A 184 -1.76 25.18 6.55
C PHE A 184 -2.38 26.30 7.42
N PRO A 185 -2.29 26.18 8.77
CA PRO A 185 -2.80 27.19 9.70
C PRO A 185 -2.34 28.62 9.37
N GLY A 186 -3.29 29.54 9.22
CA GLY A 186 -2.97 30.93 8.87
C GLY A 186 -4.18 31.84 8.78
N PRO A 187 -3.99 33.15 8.55
CA PRO A 187 -5.09 34.07 8.28
C PRO A 187 -5.63 33.89 6.85
N GLY A 188 -6.83 34.39 6.59
CA GLY A 188 -7.43 34.36 5.26
C GLY A 188 -7.84 32.94 4.89
N ILE A 189 -7.25 32.39 3.83
CA ILE A 189 -7.50 31.01 3.37
C ILE A 189 -6.75 29.94 4.18
N GLY A 190 -5.90 30.35 5.13
CA GLY A 190 -5.13 29.40 5.94
C GLY A 190 -6.05 28.53 6.79
N GLY A 191 -5.94 27.21 6.66
CA GLY A 191 -6.84 26.24 7.27
C GLY A 191 -7.94 25.73 6.36
N ASP A 192 -8.25 26.43 5.27
CA ASP A 192 -9.35 26.03 4.38
C ASP A 192 -9.05 24.71 3.68
N ALA A 193 -10.10 23.91 3.48
CA ALA A 193 -10.04 22.61 2.84
C ALA A 193 -11.03 22.54 1.67
N HIS A 194 -10.50 22.24 0.49
CA HIS A 194 -11.25 22.14 -0.75
C HIS A 194 -11.28 20.69 -1.22
N PHE A 195 -12.45 20.20 -1.63
CA PHE A 195 -12.67 18.84 -2.10
C PHE A 195 -13.08 18.91 -3.58
N ASP A 196 -12.47 18.08 -4.44
CA ASP A 196 -12.79 18.11 -5.87
C ASP A 196 -14.15 17.48 -6.14
N ASP A 197 -15.14 18.29 -6.52
CA ASP A 197 -16.53 17.85 -6.77
C ASP A 197 -16.69 17.20 -8.16
N ASP A 198 -15.62 17.10 -8.96
CA ASP A 198 -15.57 16.20 -10.13
C ASP A 198 -15.35 14.72 -9.68
N GLU A 199 -15.01 14.48 -8.40
CA GLU A 199 -14.81 13.14 -7.83
C GLU A 199 -16.08 12.54 -7.24
N SER A 200 -16.15 11.20 -7.21
CA SER A 200 -17.28 10.49 -6.61
C SER A 200 -17.06 10.26 -5.11
N PHE A 201 -17.60 11.15 -4.27
CA PHE A 201 -17.52 11.03 -2.82
C PHE A 201 -18.55 10.06 -2.24
N THR A 202 -18.16 9.33 -1.21
CA THR A 202 -19.00 8.30 -0.61
C THR A 202 -18.95 8.32 0.92
N PHE A 203 -20.09 7.96 1.53
CA PHE A 203 -20.21 7.90 2.99
C PHE A 203 -19.55 6.65 3.60
N SER A 204 -19.82 5.47 3.04
CA SER A 204 -19.39 4.18 3.59
C SER A 204 -18.94 3.16 2.55
N SER A 205 -18.96 3.53 1.27
CA SER A 205 -18.55 2.66 0.17
C SER A 205 -17.03 2.70 0.00
N SER A 206 -16.45 1.62 -0.48
CA SER A 206 -15.08 1.60 -1.00
C SER A 206 -15.02 1.78 -2.52
N ASN A 207 -16.18 1.89 -3.19
CA ASN A 207 -16.31 2.19 -4.61
C ASN A 207 -16.55 3.69 -4.74
N GLY A 208 -15.49 4.45 -5.03
CA GLY A 208 -15.39 5.91 -4.89
C GLY A 208 -14.44 6.32 -3.76
N TYR A 209 -14.43 7.60 -3.42
CA TYR A 209 -13.54 8.15 -2.38
C TYR A 209 -14.31 8.40 -1.11
N ASN A 210 -13.85 7.88 0.01
CA ASN A 210 -14.56 8.04 1.27
C ASN A 210 -14.30 9.43 1.85
N LEU A 211 -15.33 10.27 1.92
CA LEU A 211 -15.19 11.66 2.34
C LEU A 211 -14.60 11.80 3.75
N PHE A 212 -14.93 10.89 4.67
CA PHE A 212 -14.36 10.91 6.01
C PHE A 212 -12.83 10.72 6.00
N LEU A 213 -12.31 9.81 5.17
CA LEU A 213 -10.87 9.56 5.08
C LEU A 213 -10.14 10.74 4.44
N VAL A 214 -10.65 11.25 3.31
CA VAL A 214 -10.06 12.41 2.62
C VAL A 214 -10.10 13.63 3.54
N ALA A 215 -11.25 13.94 4.15
CA ALA A 215 -11.36 15.08 5.06
C ALA A 215 -10.46 14.94 6.29
N ALA A 216 -10.31 13.73 6.85
CA ALA A 216 -9.42 13.53 7.99
C ALA A 216 -7.97 13.81 7.62
N HIS A 217 -7.52 13.44 6.41
CA HIS A 217 -6.20 13.78 5.88
C HIS A 217 -6.06 15.30 5.69
N GLU A 218 -6.97 15.94 4.95
CA GLU A 218 -6.91 17.40 4.70
C GLU A 218 -6.94 18.21 5.99
N PHE A 219 -7.69 17.77 7.00
CA PHE A 219 -7.69 18.43 8.30
C PHE A 219 -6.37 18.26 9.06
N GLY A 220 -5.56 17.24 8.75
CA GLY A 220 -4.18 17.19 9.23
C GLY A 220 -3.36 18.37 8.71
N HIS A 221 -3.46 18.68 7.41
CA HIS A 221 -2.83 19.88 6.82
C HIS A 221 -3.37 21.17 7.43
N ALA A 222 -4.70 21.31 7.53
CA ALA A 222 -5.34 22.45 8.18
C ALA A 222 -4.92 22.63 9.65
N LEU A 223 -4.39 21.57 10.28
CA LEU A 223 -3.85 21.60 11.64
C LEU A 223 -2.33 21.74 11.70
N GLY A 224 -1.61 21.70 10.58
CA GLY A 224 -0.17 21.93 10.54
C GLY A 224 0.70 20.70 10.25
N LEU A 225 0.10 19.56 9.90
CA LEU A 225 0.84 18.36 9.51
C LEU A 225 1.20 18.42 8.04
N GLU A 226 2.43 18.03 7.72
CA GLU A 226 2.88 17.77 6.36
C GLU A 226 2.54 16.33 5.97
N HIS A 227 2.75 15.97 4.71
CA HIS A 227 2.67 14.58 4.29
C HIS A 227 3.71 13.73 5.02
N SER A 228 3.32 12.50 5.37
CA SER A 228 4.22 11.49 5.92
C SER A 228 4.77 10.58 4.83
N GLY A 229 6.03 10.18 4.96
CA GLY A 229 6.62 9.09 4.17
C GLY A 229 6.25 7.70 4.70
N ASP A 230 5.52 7.59 5.82
CA ASP A 230 5.04 6.32 6.34
C ASP A 230 3.80 5.84 5.55
N PRO A 231 3.85 4.75 4.79
CA PRO A 231 2.72 4.24 4.01
C PRO A 231 1.51 3.83 4.88
N GLY A 232 1.72 3.60 6.18
CA GLY A 232 0.68 3.30 7.15
C GLY A 232 0.01 4.53 7.75
N ALA A 233 0.53 5.74 7.56
CA ALA A 233 -0.04 6.98 8.07
C ALA A 233 -1.33 7.39 7.34
N LEU A 234 -2.20 8.15 8.02
CA LEU A 234 -3.31 8.85 7.37
C LEU A 234 -2.77 9.98 6.50
N MET A 235 -1.73 10.69 6.95
CA MET A 235 -1.05 11.77 6.22
C MET A 235 -0.16 11.29 5.06
N TYR A 236 -0.21 10.00 4.68
CA TYR A 236 0.43 9.54 3.44
C TYR A 236 -0.30 10.13 2.22
N PRO A 237 0.39 10.66 1.19
CA PRO A 237 -0.26 11.45 0.14
C PRO A 237 -1.27 10.66 -0.70
N SER A 238 -0.95 9.40 -1.03
CA SER A 238 -1.80 8.58 -1.88
C SER A 238 -3.01 8.05 -1.11
N TYR A 239 -4.19 8.18 -1.71
CA TYR A 239 -5.41 7.67 -1.15
C TYR A 239 -5.42 6.14 -1.10
N SER A 240 -5.83 5.61 0.04
CA SER A 240 -6.09 4.19 0.23
C SER A 240 -7.27 4.01 1.15
N PHE A 241 -8.26 3.23 0.72
CA PHE A 241 -9.45 2.99 1.51
C PHE A 241 -9.11 2.16 2.76
N ARG A 242 -9.62 2.60 3.92
CA ARG A 242 -9.59 1.88 5.20
C ARG A 242 -11.02 1.68 5.70
N ASP A 243 -11.28 0.60 6.43
CA ASP A 243 -12.62 0.39 6.98
C ASP A 243 -12.93 1.48 8.02
N VAL A 244 -13.83 2.38 7.63
CA VAL A 244 -14.21 3.55 8.43
C VAL A 244 -14.88 3.17 9.73
N LYS A 245 -15.44 1.96 9.88
CA LYS A 245 -16.08 1.54 11.14
C LYS A 245 -15.06 1.20 12.21
N THR A 246 -13.89 0.73 11.80
CA THR A 246 -12.79 0.30 12.67
C THR A 246 -11.57 1.22 12.58
N PHE A 247 -11.69 2.35 11.87
CA PHE A 247 -10.59 3.28 11.68
C PHE A 247 -10.08 3.82 13.02
N VAL A 248 -8.76 3.73 13.19
CA VAL A 248 -8.00 4.29 14.32
C VAL A 248 -6.86 5.08 13.71
N LEU A 249 -6.63 6.29 14.21
CA LEU A 249 -5.53 7.13 13.76
C LEU A 249 -4.18 6.40 13.94
N PRO A 250 -3.38 6.21 12.88
CA PRO A 250 -2.07 5.58 12.98
C PRO A 250 -1.10 6.31 13.91
N GLN A 251 -0.15 5.56 14.45
CA GLN A 251 0.75 6.07 15.49
C GLN A 251 1.66 7.20 14.98
N ASP A 252 2.03 7.18 13.70
CA ASP A 252 2.80 8.26 13.07
C ASP A 252 2.04 9.59 13.12
N ASP A 253 0.77 9.59 12.71
CA ASP A 253 -0.09 10.77 12.75
C ASP A 253 -0.35 11.25 14.19
N VAL A 254 -0.53 10.32 15.14
CA VAL A 254 -0.66 10.62 16.58
C VAL A 254 0.59 11.33 17.08
N ASN A 255 1.78 10.85 16.72
CA ASN A 255 3.04 11.45 17.13
C ASN A 255 3.18 12.86 16.53
N GLY A 256 2.91 13.02 15.23
CA GLY A 256 2.98 14.30 14.54
C GLY A 256 2.06 15.35 15.17
N ILE A 257 0.78 15.03 15.34
CA ILE A 257 -0.19 16.01 15.86
C ILE A 257 0.06 16.35 17.33
N GLN A 258 0.50 15.39 18.14
CA GLN A 258 0.82 15.61 19.55
C GLN A 258 2.13 16.38 19.72
N ALA A 259 3.07 16.32 18.77
CA ALA A 259 4.23 17.19 18.77
C ALA A 259 3.84 18.68 18.61
N ILE A 260 2.75 18.96 17.89
CA ILE A 260 2.24 20.32 17.69
C ILE A 260 1.35 20.76 18.87
N TYR A 261 0.35 19.97 19.25
CA TYR A 261 -0.73 20.39 20.17
C TYR A 261 -0.67 19.75 21.56
N GLY A 262 0.18 18.74 21.77
CA GLY A 262 0.21 17.94 22.98
C GLY A 262 -0.87 16.85 23.02
N ARG A 263 -0.83 16.01 24.05
CA ARG A 263 -1.77 14.90 24.26
C ARG A 263 -3.09 15.39 24.85
N ASN A 264 -4.19 14.74 24.50
CA ASN A 264 -5.46 14.96 25.18
C ASN A 264 -5.41 14.44 26.63
N THR A 265 -5.53 15.34 27.61
CA THR A 265 -5.54 15.01 29.05
C THR A 265 -6.94 14.77 29.61
N GLU A 266 -7.99 15.06 28.83
CA GLU A 266 -9.38 15.02 29.28
C GLU A 266 -10.04 13.66 29.10
N VAL A 267 -9.39 12.68 28.46
CA VAL A 267 -9.95 11.34 28.31
C VAL A 267 -9.38 10.41 29.38
N PRO A 268 -10.15 10.02 30.39
CA PRO A 268 -9.74 8.97 31.32
C PRO A 268 -9.46 7.69 30.53
N VAL A 269 -8.32 7.05 30.81
CA VAL A 269 -8.10 5.68 30.37
C VAL A 269 -8.98 4.82 31.28
N ASP A 270 -10.13 4.40 30.78
CA ASP A 270 -10.94 3.40 31.46
C ASP A 270 -10.13 2.08 31.49
N PRO A 271 -9.76 1.56 32.67
CA PRO A 271 -9.04 0.29 32.78
C PRO A 271 -9.87 -0.91 32.30
N GLU A 272 -11.20 -0.81 32.28
CA GLU A 272 -12.12 -1.90 31.90
C GLU A 272 -12.43 -1.92 30.40
N GLU A 273 -12.29 -0.79 29.69
CA GLU A 273 -12.41 -0.68 28.23
C GLU A 273 -11.15 -0.07 27.59
N PRO A 274 -10.10 -0.88 27.32
CA PRO A 274 -8.91 -0.37 26.67
C PRO A 274 -9.26 0.16 25.28
N LYS A 275 -8.97 1.45 25.05
CA LYS A 275 -9.10 2.05 23.72
C LYS A 275 -8.34 1.22 22.68
N PRO A 276 -8.84 1.15 21.43
CA PRO A 276 -8.09 0.54 20.34
C PRO A 276 -6.67 1.11 20.28
N THR A 277 -5.67 0.23 20.21
CA THR A 277 -4.28 0.65 20.08
C THR A 277 -4.07 1.25 18.69
N ALA A 278 -3.40 2.40 18.61
CA ALA A 278 -3.06 3.01 17.33
C ALA A 278 -2.22 2.03 16.50
N PRO A 279 -2.58 1.81 15.22
CA PRO A 279 -1.81 0.90 14.36
C PRO A 279 -0.42 1.48 14.13
N VAL A 280 0.58 0.60 14.18
CA VAL A 280 1.98 0.92 13.93
C VAL A 280 2.40 0.23 12.63
N THR A 281 3.09 0.96 11.77
CA THR A 281 3.67 0.42 10.55
C THR A 281 4.73 -0.63 10.90
N PRO A 282 4.58 -1.87 10.42
CA PRO A 282 5.53 -2.94 10.71
C PRO A 282 6.94 -2.60 10.23
N ASN A 283 7.94 -2.97 11.03
CA ASN A 283 9.36 -2.78 10.70
C ASN A 283 9.97 -4.11 10.22
N ALA A 284 10.54 -4.13 9.02
CA ALA A 284 11.25 -5.28 8.45
C ALA A 284 12.43 -5.75 9.31
N CYS A 285 13.10 -4.82 9.99
CA CYS A 285 14.27 -5.07 10.83
C CYS A 285 13.90 -5.62 12.22
N ASP A 286 12.60 -5.69 12.58
CA ASP A 286 12.17 -6.23 13.88
C ASP A 286 12.44 -7.75 13.94
N PRO A 287 13.33 -8.24 14.83
CA PRO A 287 13.62 -9.66 14.95
C PRO A 287 12.42 -10.48 15.45
N LYS A 288 11.36 -9.83 15.96
CA LYS A 288 10.12 -10.47 16.41
C LYS A 288 9.01 -10.40 15.37
N LEU A 289 9.26 -9.85 14.18
CA LEU A 289 8.28 -9.79 13.11
C LEU A 289 7.73 -11.20 12.81
N VAL A 290 6.42 -11.31 12.70
CA VAL A 290 5.75 -12.55 12.26
C VAL A 290 4.88 -12.18 11.08
N LEU A 291 5.24 -12.67 9.90
CA LEU A 291 4.52 -12.40 8.66
C LEU A 291 3.17 -13.13 8.63
N ASP A 292 2.20 -12.51 7.99
CA ASP A 292 0.86 -13.08 7.82
C ASP A 292 0.78 -13.95 6.55
N ALA A 293 1.57 -13.62 5.52
CA ALA A 293 1.72 -14.43 4.31
C ALA A 293 3.00 -14.05 3.56
N VAL A 294 3.48 -14.95 2.69
CA VAL A 294 4.53 -14.67 1.71
C VAL A 294 4.13 -15.33 0.39
N THR A 295 4.32 -14.65 -0.73
CA THR A 295 4.10 -15.24 -2.06
C THR A 295 5.09 -14.66 -3.05
N LEU A 296 5.13 -15.26 -4.24
CA LEU A 296 5.66 -14.61 -5.41
C LEU A 296 4.55 -13.90 -6.18
N LEU A 297 4.92 -12.89 -6.95
CA LEU A 297 4.10 -12.33 -8.02
C LEU A 297 5.02 -12.02 -9.19
N ARG A 298 4.91 -12.80 -10.27
CA ARG A 298 5.71 -12.61 -11.50
C ARG A 298 7.22 -12.49 -11.25
N GLY A 299 7.71 -13.23 -10.25
CA GLY A 299 9.13 -13.32 -9.89
C GLY A 299 9.58 -12.41 -8.73
N GLU A 300 8.72 -11.50 -8.28
CA GLU A 300 8.98 -10.65 -7.11
C GLU A 300 8.50 -11.32 -5.84
N MET A 301 9.21 -11.12 -4.73
CA MET A 301 8.79 -11.64 -3.43
C MET A 301 7.94 -10.60 -2.71
N ILE A 302 6.77 -11.04 -2.22
CA ILE A 302 5.83 -10.19 -1.50
C ILE A 302 5.61 -10.75 -0.10
N PHE A 303 5.88 -9.91 0.91
CA PHE A 303 5.78 -10.26 2.33
C PHE A 303 4.66 -9.46 2.98
N PHE A 304 3.63 -10.11 3.49
CA PHE A 304 2.46 -9.43 4.03
C PHE A 304 2.51 -9.33 5.55
N LYS A 305 2.15 -8.15 6.08
CA LYS A 305 1.89 -7.94 7.50
C LYS A 305 0.81 -6.89 7.75
N ASN A 306 -0.22 -7.28 8.50
CA ASN A 306 -1.38 -6.44 8.78
C ASN A 306 -1.96 -5.91 7.46
N SER A 307 -2.15 -4.60 7.34
CA SER A 307 -2.63 -3.95 6.11
C SER A 307 -1.55 -3.61 5.10
N LEU A 308 -0.30 -3.98 5.37
CA LEU A 308 0.85 -3.64 4.55
C LEU A 308 1.51 -4.88 3.95
N PHE A 309 2.33 -4.64 2.94
CA PHE A 309 3.26 -5.62 2.41
C PHE A 309 4.59 -4.97 2.05
N TRP A 310 5.64 -5.78 2.06
CA TRP A 310 6.90 -5.45 1.42
C TRP A 310 7.02 -6.13 0.08
N ARG A 311 7.57 -5.41 -0.90
CA ARG A 311 7.86 -5.89 -2.25
C ARG A 311 9.37 -5.88 -2.45
N ASN A 312 9.93 -7.05 -2.77
CA ASN A 312 11.35 -7.21 -3.00
C ASN A 312 11.60 -7.63 -4.45
N GLN A 313 12.27 -6.74 -5.18
CA GLN A 313 12.72 -7.02 -6.52
C GLN A 313 14.05 -7.79 -6.50
N PRO A 314 14.28 -8.79 -7.37
CA PRO A 314 15.47 -9.65 -7.35
C PRO A 314 16.83 -8.94 -7.46
N LEU A 315 16.86 -7.66 -7.84
CA LEU A 315 18.08 -6.86 -8.04
C LEU A 315 18.15 -5.61 -7.15
N SER A 316 17.11 -5.32 -6.37
CA SER A 316 17.10 -4.18 -5.47
C SER A 316 17.56 -4.60 -4.08
N TYR A 317 18.36 -3.74 -3.43
CA TYR A 317 18.75 -3.89 -2.03
C TYR A 317 17.74 -3.25 -1.08
N GLN A 318 16.74 -2.54 -1.60
CA GLN A 318 15.71 -1.87 -0.83
C GLN A 318 14.39 -2.63 -0.94
N SER A 319 13.72 -2.77 0.19
CA SER A 319 12.37 -3.31 0.28
C SER A 319 11.39 -2.16 0.31
N GLU A 320 10.52 -2.10 -0.69
CA GLU A 320 9.46 -1.10 -0.72
C GLU A 320 8.30 -1.58 0.14
N GLN A 321 7.67 -0.66 0.88
CA GLN A 321 6.54 -0.99 1.74
C GLN A 321 5.28 -0.23 1.30
N HIS A 322 4.17 -0.95 1.17
CA HIS A 322 2.94 -0.41 0.63
C HIS A 322 1.72 -0.94 1.37
N LEU A 323 0.60 -0.21 1.35
CA LEU A 323 -0.70 -0.74 1.77
C LEU A 323 -1.21 -1.76 0.74
N ILE A 324 -1.77 -2.88 1.21
CA ILE A 324 -2.36 -3.91 0.36
C ILE A 324 -3.42 -3.31 -0.56
N LYS A 325 -4.32 -2.50 0.01
CA LYS A 325 -5.45 -1.90 -0.73
C LYS A 325 -5.03 -0.83 -1.73
N SER A 326 -3.78 -0.35 -1.68
CA SER A 326 -3.24 0.57 -2.69
C SER A 326 -2.84 -0.13 -3.99
N PHE A 327 -2.68 -1.46 -3.97
CA PHE A 327 -2.40 -2.28 -5.16
C PHE A 327 -3.57 -3.23 -5.47
N TRP A 328 -4.31 -3.68 -4.47
CA TRP A 328 -5.49 -4.52 -4.62
C TRP A 328 -6.70 -3.89 -3.90
N PRO A 329 -7.38 -2.89 -4.48
CA PRO A 329 -8.49 -2.18 -3.82
C PRO A 329 -9.63 -3.09 -3.33
N GLU A 330 -9.87 -4.21 -4.02
CA GLU A 330 -10.90 -5.20 -3.72
C GLU A 330 -10.44 -6.30 -2.75
N ALA A 331 -9.16 -6.30 -2.35
CA ALA A 331 -8.65 -7.19 -1.32
C ALA A 331 -9.24 -6.86 0.06
N PRO A 332 -9.25 -7.83 0.99
CA PRO A 332 -9.47 -7.53 2.39
C PRO A 332 -8.34 -6.63 2.92
N GLU A 333 -8.61 -5.93 4.03
CA GLU A 333 -7.62 -5.03 4.65
C GLU A 333 -6.34 -5.78 5.03
N ASN A 334 -6.45 -7.04 5.46
CA ASN A 334 -5.32 -7.94 5.70
C ASN A 334 -5.64 -9.37 5.25
N ILE A 335 -4.60 -10.18 5.08
CA ILE A 335 -4.71 -11.57 4.61
C ILE A 335 -4.17 -12.56 5.63
N ASP A 336 -4.51 -13.84 5.48
CA ASP A 336 -4.05 -14.94 6.32
C ASP A 336 -3.10 -15.92 5.59
N ALA A 337 -3.15 -15.90 4.25
CA ALA A 337 -2.27 -16.69 3.38
C ALA A 337 -2.34 -16.12 1.95
N ALA A 338 -1.27 -16.32 1.19
CA ALA A 338 -1.21 -16.01 -0.23
C ALA A 338 -0.42 -17.08 -0.98
N TYR A 339 -0.73 -17.29 -2.26
CA TYR A 339 0.11 -18.07 -3.18
C TYR A 339 -0.14 -17.64 -4.62
N GLU A 340 0.87 -17.77 -5.47
CA GLU A 340 0.74 -17.61 -6.93
C GLU A 340 0.57 -18.98 -7.57
N SER A 341 -0.35 -19.07 -8.53
CA SER A 341 -0.56 -20.23 -9.38
C SER A 341 -0.07 -19.90 -10.80
N PRO A 342 1.15 -20.34 -11.18
CA PRO A 342 1.69 -20.05 -12.51
C PRO A 342 0.83 -20.61 -13.64
N SER A 343 0.10 -21.70 -13.40
CA SER A 343 -0.80 -22.29 -14.41
C SER A 343 -2.03 -21.42 -14.70
N ASP A 344 -2.47 -20.63 -13.72
CA ASP A 344 -3.66 -19.79 -13.85
C ASP A 344 -3.33 -18.33 -14.18
N ASP A 345 -2.04 -17.94 -14.07
CA ASP A 345 -1.58 -16.54 -14.01
C ASP A 345 -2.33 -15.72 -12.96
N LEU A 346 -2.57 -16.33 -11.79
CA LEU A 346 -3.32 -15.72 -10.69
C LEU A 346 -2.51 -15.76 -9.39
N VAL A 347 -2.56 -14.63 -8.66
CA VAL A 347 -2.22 -14.60 -7.23
C VAL A 347 -3.49 -14.70 -6.41
N TYR A 348 -3.48 -15.57 -5.42
CA TYR A 348 -4.62 -15.85 -4.55
C TYR A 348 -4.35 -15.29 -3.16
N PHE A 349 -5.29 -14.50 -2.64
CA PHE A 349 -5.30 -14.02 -1.26
C PHE A 349 -6.41 -14.69 -0.47
N ILE A 350 -6.11 -15.14 0.74
CA ILE A 350 -7.05 -15.88 1.58
C ILE A 350 -7.24 -15.12 2.88
N LYS A 351 -8.50 -14.89 3.27
CA LYS A 351 -8.86 -14.29 4.56
C LYS A 351 -10.07 -15.00 5.16
N GLY A 352 -9.89 -15.63 6.31
CA GLY A 352 -10.93 -16.43 6.97
C GLY A 352 -11.48 -17.52 6.05
N GLN A 353 -12.77 -17.41 5.72
CA GLN A 353 -13.48 -18.34 4.82
C GLN A 353 -13.66 -17.81 3.40
N LYS A 354 -12.95 -16.76 3.01
CA LYS A 354 -13.02 -16.17 1.66
C LYS A 354 -11.67 -16.24 0.96
N VAL A 355 -11.74 -16.38 -0.35
CA VAL A 355 -10.58 -16.37 -1.25
C VAL A 355 -10.82 -15.31 -2.31
N TRP A 356 -9.80 -14.51 -2.59
CA TRP A 356 -9.71 -13.57 -3.70
C TRP A 356 -8.64 -14.08 -4.66
N ALA A 357 -8.78 -13.75 -5.95
CA ALA A 357 -7.78 -14.06 -6.94
C ALA A 357 -7.61 -12.85 -7.86
N PHE A 358 -6.38 -12.57 -8.27
CA PHE A 358 -6.04 -11.38 -9.05
C PHE A 358 -5.12 -11.71 -10.23
N TYR A 359 -5.36 -11.06 -11.36
CA TYR A 359 -4.45 -11.02 -12.51
C TYR A 359 -3.48 -9.85 -12.32
N GLY A 360 -2.34 -10.10 -11.68
CA GLY A 360 -1.52 -9.01 -11.16
C GLY A 360 -2.28 -8.26 -10.07
N TYR A 361 -2.81 -7.08 -10.40
CA TYR A 361 -3.55 -6.20 -9.48
C TYR A 361 -5.08 -6.27 -9.67
N ASP A 362 -5.55 -6.75 -10.81
CA ASP A 362 -6.97 -6.76 -11.15
C ASP A 362 -7.71 -7.96 -10.58
N ILE A 363 -8.86 -7.74 -9.93
CA ILE A 363 -9.65 -8.85 -9.39
C ILE A 363 -10.22 -9.75 -10.49
N ALA A 364 -10.01 -11.05 -10.35
CA ALA A 364 -10.54 -12.04 -11.28
C ALA A 364 -12.07 -12.16 -11.16
N LYS A 365 -12.74 -12.32 -12.31
CA LYS A 365 -14.20 -12.42 -12.37
C LYS A 365 -14.75 -13.54 -11.48
N GLY A 366 -15.75 -13.21 -10.66
CA GLY A 366 -16.43 -14.14 -9.77
C GLY A 366 -15.74 -14.38 -8.43
N TYR A 367 -14.73 -13.57 -8.09
CA TYR A 367 -14.16 -13.48 -6.75
C TYR A 367 -14.73 -12.26 -5.99
N PRO A 368 -14.75 -12.29 -4.65
CA PRO A 368 -14.28 -13.36 -3.78
C PRO A 368 -15.20 -14.59 -3.77
N LYS A 369 -14.60 -15.78 -3.60
CA LYS A 369 -15.28 -17.06 -3.42
C LYS A 369 -15.18 -17.54 -1.98
N THR A 370 -16.02 -18.52 -1.62
CA THR A 370 -15.91 -19.19 -0.32
C THR A 370 -14.77 -20.20 -0.32
N LEU A 371 -14.14 -20.41 0.82
CA LEU A 371 -13.02 -21.35 0.97
C LEU A 371 -13.40 -22.79 0.59
N SER A 372 -14.68 -23.15 0.76
CA SER A 372 -15.21 -24.45 0.32
C SER A 372 -15.11 -24.67 -1.20
N SER A 373 -15.00 -23.62 -2.01
CA SER A 373 -14.78 -23.76 -3.46
C SER A 373 -13.42 -24.37 -3.79
N MET A 374 -12.48 -24.36 -2.84
CA MET A 374 -11.17 -25.02 -2.96
C MET A 374 -11.22 -26.49 -2.51
N GLY A 375 -12.40 -27.07 -2.26
CA GLY A 375 -12.53 -28.46 -1.84
C GLY A 375 -12.11 -28.74 -0.39
N LEU A 376 -11.88 -27.69 0.42
CA LEU A 376 -11.56 -27.85 1.84
C LEU A 376 -12.78 -28.33 2.66
N PRO A 377 -12.58 -29.20 3.67
CA PRO A 377 -13.66 -29.62 4.56
C PRO A 377 -14.31 -28.44 5.30
N PRO A 378 -15.64 -28.43 5.54
CA PRO A 378 -16.35 -27.31 6.19
C PRO A 378 -15.86 -26.96 7.61
N LYS A 379 -15.15 -27.89 8.26
CA LYS A 379 -14.52 -27.69 9.57
C LYS A 379 -13.30 -26.75 9.52
N VAL A 380 -12.68 -26.57 8.35
CA VAL A 380 -11.56 -25.66 8.16
C VAL A 380 -12.12 -24.24 8.04
N LYS A 381 -11.90 -23.43 9.07
CA LYS A 381 -12.41 -22.04 9.13
C LYS A 381 -11.38 -20.99 8.70
N LYS A 382 -10.10 -21.37 8.70
CA LYS A 382 -8.98 -20.49 8.41
C LYS A 382 -7.78 -21.32 7.95
N ILE A 383 -7.09 -20.81 6.94
CA ILE A 383 -5.76 -21.26 6.50
C ILE A 383 -4.73 -20.35 7.18
N SER A 384 -3.59 -20.91 7.58
CA SER A 384 -2.50 -20.15 8.19
C SER A 384 -1.31 -19.90 7.27
N ALA A 385 -1.18 -20.65 6.18
CA ALA A 385 -0.23 -20.39 5.09
C ALA A 385 -0.65 -21.17 3.84
N ALA A 386 -0.18 -20.75 2.68
CA ALA A 386 -0.37 -21.47 1.43
C ALA A 386 0.91 -21.38 0.59
N LEU A 387 1.23 -22.40 -0.20
CA LEU A 387 2.26 -22.31 -1.23
C LEU A 387 1.88 -23.17 -2.43
N TYR A 388 2.30 -22.77 -3.62
CA TYR A 388 2.24 -23.59 -4.83
C TYR A 388 3.55 -24.37 -4.97
N ASP A 389 3.45 -25.70 -5.01
CA ASP A 389 4.59 -26.57 -5.22
C ASP A 389 4.80 -26.81 -6.71
N GLN A 390 5.88 -26.26 -7.25
CA GLN A 390 6.22 -26.32 -8.67
C GLN A 390 6.56 -27.74 -9.14
N GLU A 391 7.05 -28.60 -8.24
CA GLU A 391 7.43 -29.97 -8.60
C GLU A 391 6.19 -30.84 -8.87
N SER A 392 5.19 -30.78 -7.98
CA SER A 392 3.96 -31.56 -8.13
C SER A 392 2.85 -30.84 -8.90
N GLY A 393 2.93 -29.52 -9.05
CA GLY A 393 1.86 -28.69 -9.60
C GLY A 393 0.66 -28.54 -8.66
N LYS A 394 0.84 -28.86 -7.37
CA LYS A 394 -0.22 -28.83 -6.35
C LYS A 394 -0.08 -27.60 -5.47
N THR A 395 -1.18 -27.16 -4.87
CA THR A 395 -1.16 -26.13 -3.82
C THR A 395 -1.24 -26.79 -2.45
N LEU A 396 -0.34 -26.42 -1.54
CA LEU A 396 -0.37 -26.88 -0.16
C LEU A 396 -1.05 -25.83 0.72
N PHE A 397 -2.13 -26.22 1.40
CA PHE A 397 -2.83 -25.37 2.35
C PHE A 397 -2.55 -25.79 3.78
N PHE A 398 -1.88 -24.92 4.53
CA PHE A 398 -1.51 -25.17 5.92
C PHE A 398 -2.61 -24.70 6.86
N VAL A 399 -2.97 -25.55 7.81
CA VAL A 399 -3.91 -25.28 8.89
C VAL A 399 -3.20 -25.61 10.20
N ASN A 400 -2.50 -24.62 10.74
CA ASN A 400 -1.63 -24.73 11.89
C ASN A 400 -0.47 -25.72 11.67
N ASP A 401 -0.51 -26.89 12.30
CA ASP A 401 0.50 -27.96 12.27
C ASP A 401 0.15 -29.09 11.29
N ARG A 402 -0.91 -28.92 10.50
CA ARG A 402 -1.35 -29.86 9.47
C ARG A 402 -1.46 -29.16 8.12
N TYR A 403 -1.40 -29.92 7.04
CA TYR A 403 -1.58 -29.36 5.70
C TYR A 403 -2.41 -30.27 4.81
N TYR A 404 -3.01 -29.68 3.78
CA TYR A 404 -3.77 -30.35 2.73
C TYR A 404 -3.05 -30.13 1.39
N SER A 405 -3.13 -31.10 0.49
CA SER A 405 -2.70 -30.94 -0.91
C SER A 405 -3.92 -30.76 -1.81
N TYR A 406 -3.89 -29.72 -2.63
CA TYR A 406 -4.97 -29.35 -3.55
C TYR A 406 -4.51 -29.41 -4.99
N ASP A 407 -5.31 -30.09 -5.81
CA ASP A 407 -5.15 -30.15 -7.25
C ASP A 407 -6.00 -29.05 -7.91
N GLY A 408 -5.34 -28.03 -8.45
CA GLY A 408 -6.00 -26.92 -9.14
C GLY A 408 -6.73 -27.34 -10.43
N THR A 409 -6.29 -28.43 -11.07
CA THR A 409 -6.86 -28.92 -12.33
C THR A 409 -8.17 -29.66 -12.07
N THR A 410 -8.17 -30.58 -11.10
CA THR A 410 -9.37 -31.36 -10.73
C THR A 410 -10.26 -30.64 -9.72
N LYS A 411 -9.77 -29.54 -9.13
CA LYS A 411 -10.41 -28.74 -8.07
C LYS A 411 -10.80 -29.56 -6.85
N LYS A 412 -9.91 -30.48 -6.45
CA LYS A 412 -10.13 -31.40 -5.33
C LYS A 412 -8.90 -31.50 -4.44
N MET A 413 -9.15 -31.85 -3.18
CA MET A 413 -8.09 -32.26 -2.26
C MET A 413 -7.62 -33.66 -2.61
N ASP A 414 -6.31 -33.87 -2.58
CA ASP A 414 -5.74 -35.21 -2.76
C ASP A 414 -6.13 -36.12 -1.59
N GLU A 415 -6.24 -37.42 -1.87
CA GLU A 415 -6.54 -38.43 -0.85
C GLU A 415 -5.39 -38.58 0.16
N GLY A 416 -5.72 -38.98 1.39
CA GLY A 416 -4.73 -39.14 2.47
C GLY A 416 -4.39 -37.85 3.24
N TYR A 417 -5.01 -36.72 2.90
CA TYR A 417 -4.87 -35.44 3.60
C TYR A 417 -6.03 -35.17 4.59
N PRO A 418 -5.79 -34.42 5.68
CA PRO A 418 -4.57 -33.69 5.99
C PRO A 418 -3.51 -34.54 6.70
N LYS A 419 -2.24 -34.28 6.37
CA LYS A 419 -1.07 -34.84 7.07
C LYS A 419 -0.54 -33.88 8.13
N ARG A 420 0.29 -34.36 9.06
CA ARG A 420 1.03 -33.45 9.95
C ARG A 420 2.20 -32.85 9.15
N VAL A 421 2.50 -31.58 9.41
CA VAL A 421 3.59 -30.89 8.72
C VAL A 421 4.92 -31.58 9.02
N GLU A 422 5.17 -31.95 10.28
CA GLU A 422 6.41 -32.61 10.71
C GLU A 422 6.71 -33.95 10.01
N ASP A 423 5.68 -34.65 9.52
CA ASP A 423 5.85 -35.96 8.85
C ASP A 423 6.60 -35.81 7.52
N ASP A 424 6.33 -34.74 6.77
CA ASP A 424 6.91 -34.46 5.45
C ASP A 424 7.91 -33.27 5.49
N PHE A 425 7.90 -32.47 6.57
CA PHE A 425 8.81 -31.35 6.82
C PHE A 425 9.44 -31.48 8.23
N PRO A 426 10.44 -32.36 8.41
CA PRO A 426 11.03 -32.64 9.72
C PRO A 426 11.57 -31.38 10.42
N GLY A 427 11.28 -31.24 11.71
CA GLY A 427 11.68 -30.08 12.53
C GLY A 427 10.62 -28.97 12.61
N MET A 428 9.59 -28.98 11.76
CA MET A 428 8.45 -28.07 11.83
C MET A 428 7.40 -28.56 12.83
N THR A 429 7.68 -28.37 14.11
CA THR A 429 6.77 -28.72 15.23
C THR A 429 5.76 -27.62 15.57
N GLY A 430 6.02 -26.40 15.10
CA GLY A 430 5.17 -25.23 15.33
C GLY A 430 4.09 -25.05 14.26
N LYS A 431 3.29 -23.99 14.45
CA LYS A 431 2.32 -23.53 13.45
C LYS A 431 3.05 -22.91 12.27
N VAL A 432 2.64 -23.28 11.05
CA VAL A 432 3.08 -22.59 9.83
C VAL A 432 2.32 -21.26 9.70
N THR A 433 3.04 -20.14 9.70
CA THR A 433 2.48 -18.77 9.64
C THR A 433 2.58 -18.12 8.26
N ALA A 434 3.53 -18.57 7.44
CA ALA A 434 3.65 -18.20 6.03
C ALA A 434 4.45 -19.29 5.32
N ALA A 435 4.29 -19.40 4.00
CA ALA A 435 4.99 -20.42 3.23
C ALA A 435 5.13 -19.97 1.78
N PHE A 436 6.23 -20.34 1.13
CA PHE A 436 6.44 -20.08 -0.30
C PHE A 436 7.53 -21.01 -0.85
N GLN A 437 7.62 -21.09 -2.17
CA GLN A 437 8.69 -21.81 -2.86
C GLN A 437 9.49 -20.82 -3.71
N TYR A 438 10.82 -20.91 -3.65
CA TYR A 438 11.70 -20.03 -4.41
C TYR A 438 12.96 -20.78 -4.84
N ARG A 439 13.28 -20.72 -6.14
CA ARG A 439 14.45 -21.38 -6.77
C ARG A 439 14.58 -22.88 -6.41
N GLY A 440 13.44 -23.60 -6.37
CA GLY A 440 13.40 -25.03 -6.09
C GLY A 440 13.50 -25.41 -4.60
N PHE A 441 13.49 -24.43 -3.69
CA PHE A 441 13.48 -24.68 -2.24
C PHE A 441 12.14 -24.27 -1.65
N THR A 442 11.69 -25.05 -0.66
CA THR A 442 10.47 -24.75 0.10
C THR A 442 10.83 -24.02 1.39
N TYR A 443 10.16 -22.91 1.67
CA TYR A 443 10.38 -22.10 2.86
C TYR A 443 9.11 -22.04 3.68
N LEU A 444 9.19 -22.50 4.93
CA LEU A 444 8.06 -22.47 5.87
C LEU A 444 8.41 -21.58 7.06
N TYR A 445 7.55 -20.62 7.38
CA TYR A 445 7.70 -19.79 8.57
C TYR A 445 6.95 -20.39 9.76
N SER A 446 7.57 -20.34 10.93
CA SER A 446 6.92 -20.57 12.22
C SER A 446 7.31 -19.45 13.18
N GLY A 447 6.46 -18.42 13.25
CA GLY A 447 6.79 -17.18 13.96
C GLY A 447 7.87 -16.39 13.21
N PRO A 448 8.93 -15.89 13.87
CA PRO A 448 10.00 -15.12 13.23
C PRO A 448 11.10 -15.99 12.58
N ARG A 449 10.91 -17.31 12.53
CA ARG A 449 11.89 -18.27 11.99
C ARG A 449 11.39 -18.87 10.71
N MET A 450 12.27 -18.94 9.71
CA MET A 450 12.04 -19.53 8.40
C MET A 450 12.84 -20.84 8.28
N PHE A 451 12.19 -21.92 7.87
CA PHE A 451 12.79 -23.23 7.71
C PHE A 451 12.91 -23.51 6.21
N GLU A 452 14.13 -23.73 5.74
CA GLU A 452 14.44 -24.00 4.33
C GLU A 452 14.56 -25.51 4.10
N PHE A 453 13.80 -26.03 3.15
CA PHE A 453 13.77 -27.42 2.76
C PHE A 453 14.20 -27.60 1.30
N GLY A 454 15.01 -28.64 1.06
CA GLY A 454 15.34 -29.13 -0.28
C GLY A 454 15.29 -30.65 -0.31
N TYR A 455 14.66 -31.22 -1.34
CA TYR A 455 14.49 -32.67 -1.51
C TYR A 455 13.91 -33.36 -0.25
N GLY A 456 12.92 -32.73 0.39
CA GLY A 456 12.25 -33.25 1.60
C GLY A 456 13.10 -33.24 2.88
N ARG A 457 14.23 -32.53 2.90
CA ARG A 457 15.12 -32.43 4.08
C ARG A 457 15.27 -30.98 4.52
N LEU A 458 15.25 -30.77 5.83
CA LEU A 458 15.60 -29.48 6.43
C LEU A 458 17.07 -29.18 6.16
N LEU A 459 17.34 -28.06 5.51
CA LEU A 459 18.70 -27.60 5.20
C LEU A 459 19.19 -26.61 6.24
N ARG A 460 18.39 -25.57 6.52
CA ARG A 460 18.76 -24.44 7.39
C ARG A 460 17.53 -23.87 8.09
N VAL A 461 17.76 -23.19 9.22
CA VAL A 461 16.79 -22.31 9.88
C VAL A 461 17.33 -20.89 9.82
N LEU A 462 16.55 -19.99 9.23
CA LEU A 462 16.90 -18.62 8.88
C LEU A 462 15.99 -17.65 9.64
N SER A 463 16.42 -16.39 9.74
CA SER A 463 15.61 -15.28 10.23
C SER A 463 14.85 -14.61 9.08
N ASN A 464 13.82 -13.82 9.40
CA ASN A 464 13.03 -13.09 8.40
C ASN A 464 13.87 -12.20 7.49
N ASN A 465 14.97 -11.63 8.01
CA ASN A 465 15.80 -10.71 7.26
C ASN A 465 16.65 -11.36 6.14
N TYR A 466 16.57 -12.68 5.96
CA TYR A 466 17.29 -13.36 4.88
C TYR A 466 16.79 -12.94 3.49
N PHE A 467 15.47 -12.86 3.31
CA PHE A 467 14.88 -12.37 2.06
C PHE A 467 14.31 -10.97 2.16
N LEU A 468 14.00 -10.52 3.38
CA LEU A 468 13.48 -9.18 3.65
C LEU A 468 14.60 -8.31 4.23
N PRO A 469 15.43 -7.66 3.39
CA PRO A 469 16.55 -6.86 3.87
C PRO A 469 16.08 -5.75 4.82
N CYS A 470 16.97 -5.39 5.73
CA CYS A 470 16.75 -4.48 6.84
C CYS A 470 17.69 -3.29 6.78
#